data_AF-A0A1V5QIL4-F1
#
_entry.id   AF-A0A1V5QIL4-F1
#
_cell.length_a   1.000
_cell.length_b   1.000
_cell.length_c   1.000
_cell.angle_alpha   90.00
_cell.angle_beta   90.00
_cell.angle_gamma   90.00
#
_symmetry.space_group_name_H-M   'P 1'
#
loop_
_entity.id
_entity.type
_entity.pdbx_description
1 polymer ?
#
loop_
_entity_poly.entity_id
_entity_poly.type
_entity_poly.pdbx_seq_one_letter_code
_entity_poly.pdbx_strand_id
1 'polypeptide(L)'
;MKLWRRVHVRGFTLIELLVVIAIIAILAAILVPAVSDALLRGRLTQIMTNGKNIYTSLFAQEMLDAVLMRAAPYPTKGASTDISNRVFASSTDYFRWVVTSGVMNVEFSFFAGPGVVPAATTNALNFNPENNAWCITSGVGEGTVDGTPLLFTRNLQVDGLNEATTTMNVDNEMPSMVGARENSPFGNKALVVTFKGGASLALRTRDVAENFNKLGATNEVIRPGSTY
;
A
#
# COMPACT_ATOMS: atom_id res chain seq x y z
N MET A 1 -15.97 54.91 -49.81
CA MET A 1 -14.93 54.45 -48.85
C MET A 1 -15.57 54.22 -47.49
N LYS A 2 -15.44 53.01 -46.94
CA LYS A 2 -16.05 52.59 -45.66
C LYS A 2 -15.43 53.40 -44.49
N LEU A 3 -16.25 54.09 -43.69
CA LEU A 3 -15.83 54.66 -42.41
C LEU A 3 -15.69 53.55 -41.36
N TRP A 4 -14.49 53.36 -40.85
CA TRP A 4 -14.22 52.43 -39.75
C TRP A 4 -14.52 53.12 -38.42
N ARG A 5 -15.61 52.71 -37.77
CA ARG A 5 -15.98 53.17 -36.43
C ARG A 5 -15.00 52.57 -35.41
N ARG A 6 -14.13 53.40 -34.80
CA ARG A 6 -13.23 52.97 -33.72
C ARG A 6 -14.06 52.57 -32.49
N VAL A 7 -14.06 51.28 -32.18
CA VAL A 7 -14.59 50.75 -30.92
C VAL A 7 -13.59 51.10 -29.81
N HIS A 8 -14.01 51.90 -28.83
CA HIS A 8 -13.21 52.12 -27.63
C HIS A 8 -13.20 50.83 -26.80
N VAL A 9 -12.08 50.12 -26.81
CA VAL A 9 -11.85 49.00 -25.92
C VAL A 9 -11.53 49.58 -24.54
N ARG A 10 -12.43 49.36 -23.56
CA ARG A 10 -12.17 49.72 -22.16
C ARG A 10 -10.97 48.90 -21.66
N GLY A 11 -9.93 49.56 -21.19
CA GLY A 11 -8.77 48.91 -20.58
C GLY A 11 -9.11 48.33 -19.22
N PHE A 12 -8.60 47.13 -18.93
CA PHE A 12 -8.74 46.46 -17.64
C PHE A 12 -7.92 47.21 -16.57
N THR A 13 -8.52 47.54 -15.45
CA THR A 13 -7.83 48.25 -14.37
C THR A 13 -7.06 47.27 -13.47
N LEU A 14 -5.95 47.71 -12.87
CA LEU A 14 -5.19 46.89 -11.92
C LEU A 14 -6.02 46.44 -10.72
N ILE A 15 -6.99 47.26 -10.30
CA ILE A 15 -7.85 46.95 -9.15
C ILE A 15 -8.84 45.83 -9.47
N GLU A 16 -9.39 45.80 -10.69
CA GLU A 16 -10.24 44.70 -11.16
C GLU A 16 -9.46 43.38 -11.18
N LEU A 17 -8.21 43.40 -11.65
CA LEU A 17 -7.35 42.23 -11.62
C LEU A 17 -7.05 41.75 -10.19
N LEU A 18 -6.77 42.68 -9.28
CA LEU A 18 -6.43 42.38 -7.89
C LEU A 18 -7.60 41.74 -7.14
N VAL A 19 -8.82 42.24 -7.33
CA VAL A 19 -10.01 41.66 -6.68
C VAL A 19 -10.27 40.23 -7.19
N VAL A 20 -10.09 39.98 -8.49
CA VAL A 20 -10.29 38.63 -9.04
C VAL A 20 -9.30 37.62 -8.45
N ILE A 21 -8.01 37.95 -8.39
CA ILE A 21 -7.03 37.04 -7.79
C ILE A 21 -7.29 36.83 -6.29
N ALA A 22 -7.78 37.85 -5.58
CA ALA A 22 -8.14 37.72 -4.17
C ALA A 22 -9.31 36.74 -3.95
N ILE A 23 -10.34 36.80 -4.79
CA ILE A 23 -11.46 35.86 -4.74
C ILE A 23 -11.00 34.44 -5.11
N ILE A 24 -10.20 34.29 -6.17
CA ILE A 24 -9.63 32.98 -6.55
C ILE A 24 -8.80 32.39 -5.41
N ALA A 25 -7.99 33.20 -4.72
CA ALA A 25 -7.17 32.74 -3.60
C ALA A 25 -8.02 32.21 -2.43
N ILE A 26 -9.11 32.90 -2.07
CA ILE A 26 -10.02 32.45 -1.00
C ILE A 26 -10.68 31.13 -1.38
N LEU A 27 -11.18 31.01 -2.62
CA LEU A 27 -11.81 29.78 -3.10
C LEU A 27 -10.81 28.62 -3.15
N ALA A 28 -9.59 28.87 -3.64
CA ALA A 28 -8.53 27.88 -3.69
C ALA A 28 -8.14 27.41 -2.27
N ALA A 29 -8.04 28.33 -1.29
CA ALA A 29 -7.67 28.00 0.08
C ALA A 29 -8.61 26.99 0.75
N ILE A 30 -9.92 27.06 0.45
CA ILE A 30 -10.91 26.10 0.96
C ILE A 30 -10.88 24.80 0.14
N LEU A 31 -10.59 24.89 -1.15
CA LEU A 31 -10.60 23.75 -2.06
C LEU A 31 -9.40 22.80 -1.88
N VAL A 32 -8.18 23.33 -1.70
CA VAL A 32 -6.95 22.52 -1.59
C VAL A 32 -7.04 21.41 -0.53
N PRO A 33 -7.43 21.66 0.75
CA PRO A 33 -7.50 20.59 1.74
C PRO A 33 -8.55 19.54 1.37
N ALA A 34 -9.74 19.95 0.91
CA ALA A 34 -10.81 19.04 0.52
C ALA A 34 -10.40 18.11 -0.64
N VAL A 35 -9.70 18.65 -1.65
CA VAL A 35 -9.19 17.87 -2.78
C VAL A 35 -8.10 16.90 -2.32
N SER A 36 -7.20 17.33 -1.43
CA SER A 36 -6.13 16.47 -0.92
C SER A 36 -6.66 15.23 -0.18
N ASP A 37 -7.73 15.40 0.60
CA ASP A 37 -8.38 14.28 1.31
C ASP A 37 -9.14 13.36 0.34
N ALA A 38 -9.81 13.91 -0.66
CA ALA A 38 -10.50 13.13 -1.69
C ALA A 38 -9.52 12.26 -2.48
N LEU A 39 -8.37 12.82 -2.88
CA LEU A 39 -7.30 12.08 -3.57
C LEU A 39 -6.71 10.99 -2.67
N LEU A 40 -6.52 11.26 -1.37
CA LEU A 40 -6.05 10.26 -0.42
C LEU A 40 -7.02 9.07 -0.33
N ARG A 41 -8.32 9.33 -0.23
CA ARG A 41 -9.36 8.29 -0.21
C ARG A 41 -9.37 7.48 -1.51
N GLY A 42 -9.26 8.15 -2.67
CA GLY A 42 -9.16 7.47 -3.96
C GLY A 42 -7.96 6.52 -4.04
N ARG A 43 -6.80 6.98 -3.57
CA ARG A 43 -5.58 6.16 -3.50
C ARG A 43 -5.71 4.99 -2.51
N LEU A 44 -6.39 5.17 -1.38
CA LEU A 44 -6.67 4.08 -0.44
C LEU A 44 -7.55 3.01 -1.10
N THR A 45 -8.62 3.39 -1.79
CA THR A 45 -9.49 2.46 -2.53
C THR A 45 -8.71 1.67 -3.59
N GLN A 46 -7.80 2.32 -4.29
CA GLN A 46 -6.93 1.65 -5.27
C GLN A 46 -6.05 0.59 -4.59
N ILE A 47 -5.34 0.93 -3.51
CA ILE A 47 -4.46 -0.02 -2.82
C ILE A 47 -5.25 -1.14 -2.14
N MET A 48 -6.44 -0.87 -1.60
CA MET A 48 -7.34 -1.91 -1.10
C MET A 48 -7.72 -2.90 -2.20
N THR A 49 -7.98 -2.40 -3.41
CA THR A 49 -8.29 -3.24 -4.56
C THR A 49 -7.07 -4.06 -4.97
N ASN A 50 -5.87 -3.45 -4.99
CA ASN A 50 -4.63 -4.18 -5.26
C ASN A 50 -4.42 -5.32 -4.25
N GLY A 51 -4.58 -5.06 -2.94
CA GLY A 51 -4.47 -6.08 -1.90
C GLY A 51 -5.46 -7.24 -2.08
N LYS A 52 -6.71 -6.94 -2.46
CA LYS A 52 -7.71 -7.96 -2.81
C LYS A 52 -7.32 -8.78 -4.03
N ASN A 53 -6.77 -8.14 -5.07
CA ASN A 53 -6.30 -8.82 -6.27
C ASN A 53 -5.13 -9.75 -5.96
N ILE A 54 -4.18 -9.30 -5.11
CA ILE A 54 -3.09 -10.17 -4.60
C ILE A 54 -3.69 -11.38 -3.88
N TYR A 55 -4.58 -11.15 -2.91
CA TYR A 55 -5.21 -12.25 -2.18
C TYR A 55 -5.90 -13.24 -3.12
N THR A 56 -6.70 -12.74 -4.08
CA THR A 56 -7.47 -13.58 -5.00
C THR A 56 -6.54 -14.43 -5.87
N SER A 57 -5.44 -13.87 -6.37
CA SER A 57 -4.44 -14.62 -7.13
C SER A 57 -3.76 -15.70 -6.29
N LEU A 58 -3.39 -15.40 -5.05
CA LEU A 58 -2.79 -16.38 -4.14
C LEU A 58 -3.78 -17.49 -3.78
N PHE A 59 -5.03 -17.14 -3.50
CA PHE A 59 -6.08 -18.10 -3.19
C PHE A 59 -6.40 -19.02 -4.37
N ALA A 60 -6.47 -18.47 -5.58
CA ALA A 60 -6.65 -19.28 -6.79
C ALA A 60 -5.47 -20.25 -6.99
N GLN A 61 -4.26 -19.80 -6.71
CA GLN A 61 -3.06 -20.63 -6.78
C GLN A 61 -3.04 -21.71 -5.71
N GLU A 62 -3.49 -21.41 -4.49
CA GLU A 62 -3.62 -22.38 -3.40
C GLU A 62 -4.56 -23.52 -3.81
N MET A 63 -5.71 -23.20 -4.41
CA MET A 63 -6.66 -24.20 -4.91
C MET A 63 -6.06 -25.06 -6.02
N LEU A 64 -5.27 -24.47 -6.92
CA LEU A 64 -4.56 -25.20 -7.97
C LEU A 64 -3.46 -26.10 -7.38
N ASP A 65 -2.69 -25.60 -6.42
CA ASP A 65 -1.59 -26.32 -5.79
C ASP A 65 -2.07 -27.47 -4.92
N ALA A 66 -3.23 -27.32 -4.27
CA ALA A 66 -3.89 -28.40 -3.53
C ALA A 66 -4.23 -29.59 -4.44
N VAL A 67 -4.74 -29.34 -5.65
CA VAL A 67 -5.03 -30.39 -6.64
C VAL A 67 -3.75 -31.06 -7.14
N LEU A 68 -2.67 -30.29 -7.28
CA LEU A 68 -1.37 -30.78 -7.75
C LEU A 68 -0.46 -31.32 -6.63
N MET A 69 -0.95 -31.43 -5.39
CA MET A 69 -0.18 -31.84 -4.21
C MET A 69 1.11 -31.02 -4.00
N ARG A 70 1.08 -29.73 -4.33
CA ARG A 70 2.20 -28.80 -4.15
C ARG A 70 2.01 -27.98 -2.87
N ALA A 71 3.12 -27.50 -2.31
CA ALA A 71 3.10 -26.56 -1.19
C ALA A 71 2.29 -25.29 -1.53
N ALA A 72 1.48 -24.84 -0.57
CA ALA A 72 0.68 -23.63 -0.67
C ALA A 72 1.52 -22.40 -1.07
N PRO A 73 0.95 -21.40 -1.75
CA PRO A 73 1.69 -20.24 -2.25
C PRO A 73 2.02 -19.19 -1.17
N TYR A 74 1.67 -19.43 0.10
CA TYR A 74 1.99 -18.52 1.19
C TYR A 74 3.44 -18.69 1.65
N PRO A 75 4.14 -17.60 1.98
CA PRO A 75 5.55 -17.66 2.31
C PRO A 75 5.78 -18.14 3.75
N THR A 76 6.93 -18.76 3.97
CA THR A 76 7.53 -18.95 5.29
C THR A 76 8.73 -18.02 5.42
N LYS A 77 8.89 -17.33 6.54
CA LYS A 77 10.03 -16.44 6.80
C LYS A 77 11.32 -17.26 6.93
N GLY A 78 12.37 -16.86 6.23
CA GLY A 78 13.70 -17.46 6.39
C GLY A 78 14.68 -17.12 5.27
N ALA A 79 15.98 -17.29 5.52
CA ALA A 79 17.07 -16.98 4.58
C ALA A 79 17.41 -18.17 3.66
N SER A 80 16.42 -18.78 3.00
CA SER A 80 16.64 -19.89 2.07
C SER A 80 16.92 -19.39 0.66
N THR A 81 17.90 -19.99 -0.02
CA THR A 81 18.07 -19.86 -1.47
C THR A 81 17.16 -20.80 -2.26
N ASP A 82 16.52 -21.76 -1.58
CA ASP A 82 15.60 -22.71 -2.21
C ASP A 82 14.17 -22.16 -2.22
N ILE A 83 13.78 -21.69 -3.40
CA ILE A 83 12.46 -21.11 -3.71
C ILE A 83 11.37 -22.18 -3.67
N SER A 84 11.73 -23.46 -3.80
CA SER A 84 10.79 -24.59 -3.83
C SER A 84 10.04 -24.75 -2.50
N ASN A 85 10.69 -24.42 -1.38
CA ASN A 85 10.11 -24.49 -0.04
C ASN A 85 9.31 -23.25 0.36
N ARG A 86 9.10 -22.29 -0.56
CA ARG A 86 8.38 -21.03 -0.28
C ARG A 86 8.97 -20.24 0.88
N VAL A 87 10.27 -20.37 1.12
CA VAL A 87 10.98 -19.67 2.20
C VAL A 87 11.61 -18.41 1.64
N PHE A 88 11.27 -17.25 2.22
CA PHE A 88 11.72 -15.94 1.72
C PHE A 88 12.27 -15.06 2.84
N ALA A 89 13.39 -14.40 2.54
CA ALA A 89 14.04 -13.45 3.46
C ALA A 89 13.35 -12.08 3.44
N SER A 90 12.72 -11.73 2.32
CA SER A 90 12.03 -10.46 2.11
C SER A 90 10.71 -10.67 1.35
N SER A 91 9.73 -9.80 1.59
CA SER A 91 8.47 -9.81 0.84
C SER A 91 8.70 -9.40 -0.61
N THR A 92 9.79 -8.68 -0.89
CA THR A 92 10.20 -8.33 -2.26
C THR A 92 10.55 -9.59 -3.04
N ASP A 93 11.36 -10.48 -2.48
CA ASP A 93 11.70 -11.75 -3.13
C ASP A 93 10.48 -12.65 -3.29
N TYR A 94 9.56 -12.61 -2.32
CA TYR A 94 8.26 -13.27 -2.45
C TYR A 94 7.47 -12.75 -3.66
N PHE A 95 7.30 -11.43 -3.81
CA PHE A 95 6.55 -10.88 -4.94
C PHE A 95 7.28 -11.04 -6.28
N ARG A 96 8.62 -11.06 -6.29
CA ARG A 96 9.41 -11.48 -7.46
C ARG A 96 9.00 -12.90 -7.88
N TRP A 97 8.93 -13.82 -6.92
CA TRP A 97 8.48 -15.18 -7.18
C TRP A 97 7.02 -15.23 -7.66
N VAL A 98 6.09 -14.51 -7.03
CA VAL A 98 4.65 -14.47 -7.42
C VAL A 98 4.48 -14.07 -8.88
N VAL A 99 5.21 -13.04 -9.33
CA VAL A 99 5.13 -12.58 -10.74
C VAL A 99 5.83 -13.56 -11.69
N THR A 100 7.06 -13.98 -11.37
CA THR A 100 7.87 -14.83 -12.27
C THR A 100 7.35 -16.25 -12.39
N SER A 101 6.67 -16.77 -11.37
CA SER A 101 6.03 -18.09 -11.38
C SER A 101 4.66 -18.10 -12.07
N GLY A 102 4.16 -16.94 -12.51
CA GLY A 102 2.88 -16.81 -13.21
C GLY A 102 1.65 -16.85 -12.30
N VAL A 103 1.82 -16.80 -10.97
CA VAL A 103 0.70 -16.66 -10.02
C VAL A 103 -0.04 -15.34 -10.27
N MET A 104 0.72 -14.29 -10.63
CA MET A 104 0.16 -13.01 -11.05
C MET A 104 0.86 -12.50 -12.31
N ASN A 105 0.09 -12.13 -13.32
CA ASN A 105 0.60 -11.52 -14.54
C ASN A 105 0.41 -9.99 -14.49
N VAL A 106 1.30 -9.31 -13.77
CA VAL A 106 1.32 -7.84 -13.64
C VAL A 106 2.74 -7.31 -13.75
N GLU A 107 2.87 -6.03 -14.06
CA GLU A 107 4.13 -5.30 -13.91
C GLU A 107 4.43 -5.03 -12.41
N PHE A 108 5.71 -4.95 -12.03
CA PHE A 108 6.09 -4.69 -10.63
C PHE A 108 5.64 -3.33 -10.08
N SER A 109 5.25 -2.39 -10.96
CA SER A 109 4.63 -1.12 -10.60
C SER A 109 3.32 -1.30 -9.81
N PHE A 110 2.66 -2.44 -9.98
CA PHE A 110 1.44 -2.82 -9.25
C PHE A 110 1.62 -2.91 -7.73
N PHE A 111 2.81 -3.32 -7.27
CA PHE A 111 3.12 -3.43 -5.84
C PHE A 111 3.51 -2.10 -5.21
N ALA A 112 3.55 -1.01 -5.96
CA ALA A 112 3.82 0.32 -5.42
C ALA A 112 2.57 0.92 -4.77
N GLY A 113 2.80 1.78 -3.78
CA GLY A 113 1.79 2.58 -3.10
C GLY A 113 2.13 4.07 -3.16
N PRO A 114 1.23 4.97 -2.75
CA PRO A 114 1.52 6.40 -2.76
C PRO A 114 2.71 6.75 -1.87
N GLY A 115 3.77 7.33 -2.44
CA GLY A 115 5.01 7.62 -1.71
C GLY A 115 6.07 6.51 -1.84
N VAL A 116 5.77 5.43 -2.58
CA VAL A 116 6.73 4.41 -3.00
C VAL A 116 7.03 4.61 -4.48
N VAL A 117 8.31 4.57 -4.85
CA VAL A 117 8.71 4.69 -6.26
C VAL A 117 8.29 3.43 -7.02
N PRO A 118 7.48 3.53 -8.08
CA PRO A 118 7.06 2.36 -8.84
C PRO A 118 8.20 1.79 -9.69
N ALA A 119 8.30 0.47 -9.77
CA ALA A 119 9.19 -0.22 -10.69
C ALA A 119 8.45 -0.54 -11.99
N ALA A 120 8.56 0.33 -13.00
CA ALA A 120 7.96 0.13 -14.33
C ALA A 120 8.77 -0.90 -15.15
N THR A 121 8.73 -2.15 -14.69
CA THR A 121 9.46 -3.26 -15.30
C THR A 121 8.78 -4.59 -15.02
N THR A 122 8.98 -5.56 -15.91
CA THR A 122 8.62 -6.97 -15.70
C THR A 122 9.82 -7.81 -15.28
N ASN A 123 11.03 -7.23 -15.25
CA ASN A 123 12.23 -7.93 -14.82
C ASN A 123 12.33 -7.93 -13.28
N ALA A 124 12.28 -9.11 -12.68
CA ALA A 124 12.34 -9.29 -11.23
C ALA A 124 13.60 -8.70 -10.59
N LEU A 125 14.72 -8.67 -11.31
CA LEU A 125 15.98 -8.11 -10.81
C LEU A 125 15.92 -6.59 -10.55
N ASN A 126 15.03 -5.89 -11.25
CA ASN A 126 14.86 -4.45 -11.13
C ASN A 126 13.79 -4.05 -10.11
N PHE A 127 13.14 -5.02 -9.46
CA PHE A 127 12.17 -4.76 -8.40
C PHE A 127 12.86 -4.84 -7.04
N ASN A 128 13.15 -3.69 -6.43
CA ASN A 128 13.89 -3.61 -5.18
C ASN A 128 12.97 -3.40 -3.97
N PRO A 129 13.46 -3.60 -2.72
CA PRO A 129 12.71 -3.33 -1.49
C PRO A 129 12.05 -1.95 -1.46
N GLU A 130 12.74 -0.95 -2.01
CA GLU A 130 12.25 0.42 -2.11
C GLU A 130 10.97 0.55 -2.93
N ASN A 131 10.72 -0.34 -3.90
CA ASN A 131 9.58 -0.30 -4.82
C ASN A 131 8.35 -1.09 -4.34
N ASN A 132 8.50 -1.93 -3.31
CA ASN A 132 7.45 -2.84 -2.84
C ASN A 132 6.66 -2.33 -1.61
N ALA A 133 5.44 -1.84 -1.76
CA ALA A 133 4.66 -1.27 -0.66
C ALA A 133 4.19 -2.29 0.41
N TRP A 134 4.38 -3.59 0.20
CA TRP A 134 3.65 -4.64 0.91
C TRP A 134 4.52 -5.48 1.84
N CYS A 135 4.06 -5.64 3.08
CA CYS A 135 4.46 -6.71 3.98
C CYS A 135 3.49 -7.90 3.82
N ILE A 136 3.99 -9.11 4.08
CA ILE A 136 3.18 -10.33 4.07
C ILE A 136 3.42 -11.14 5.35
N THR A 137 2.35 -11.71 5.87
CA THR A 137 2.38 -12.59 7.05
C THR A 137 2.86 -13.98 6.65
N SER A 138 3.83 -14.50 7.40
CA SER A 138 4.40 -15.83 7.25
C SER A 138 3.50 -16.90 7.84
N GLY A 139 3.50 -18.09 7.24
CA GLY A 139 2.83 -19.27 7.81
C GLY A 139 1.30 -19.14 7.89
N VAL A 140 0.71 -18.34 7.00
CA VAL A 140 -0.74 -18.31 6.81
C VAL A 140 -1.11 -19.49 5.93
N GLY A 141 -1.99 -20.37 6.39
CA GLY A 141 -2.41 -21.57 5.65
C GLY A 141 -3.73 -22.12 6.19
N GLU A 142 -4.09 -23.36 5.87
CA GLU A 142 -5.40 -23.96 6.19
C GLU A 142 -5.76 -23.92 7.69
N GLY A 143 -4.78 -23.96 8.60
CA GLY A 143 -5.01 -23.87 10.05
C GLY A 143 -5.14 -22.45 10.62
N THR A 144 -4.92 -21.41 9.81
CA THR A 144 -4.99 -20.01 10.26
C THR A 144 -6.44 -19.50 10.27
N VAL A 145 -6.83 -18.75 11.30
CA VAL A 145 -8.19 -18.21 11.39
C VAL A 145 -8.42 -17.13 10.33
N ASP A 146 -9.57 -17.16 9.66
CA ASP A 146 -9.99 -16.09 8.75
C ASP A 146 -10.15 -14.77 9.52
N GLY A 147 -9.73 -13.66 8.92
CA GLY A 147 -9.57 -12.39 9.62
C GLY A 147 -8.16 -12.17 10.19
N THR A 148 -7.24 -13.13 10.05
CA THR A 148 -5.81 -12.89 10.32
C THR A 148 -5.24 -11.94 9.25
N PRO A 149 -4.49 -10.87 9.60
CA PRO A 149 -3.80 -10.04 8.63
C PRO A 149 -2.90 -10.88 7.73
N LEU A 150 -3.13 -10.86 6.42
CA LEU A 150 -2.27 -11.55 5.45
C LEU A 150 -1.31 -10.56 4.79
N LEU A 151 -1.83 -9.45 4.27
CA LEU A 151 -1.05 -8.42 3.59
C LEU A 151 -1.32 -7.09 4.27
N PHE A 152 -0.30 -6.26 4.38
CA PHE A 152 -0.50 -4.89 4.81
C PHE A 152 0.60 -3.99 4.29
N THR A 153 0.33 -2.69 4.21
CA THR A 153 1.31 -1.73 3.72
C THR A 153 2.46 -1.56 4.72
N ARG A 154 3.69 -1.41 4.21
CA ARG A 154 4.95 -1.34 4.98
C ARG A 154 5.08 -0.17 5.96
N ASN A 155 4.04 0.65 6.07
CA ASN A 155 3.88 1.69 7.09
C ASN A 155 4.01 1.16 8.50
N LEU A 156 3.53 -0.07 8.71
CA LEU A 156 3.65 -0.76 9.97
C LEU A 156 4.90 -1.62 9.97
N GLN A 157 5.88 -1.23 10.78
CA GLN A 157 7.11 -1.99 10.99
C GLN A 157 6.95 -2.88 12.22
N VAL A 158 6.42 -4.09 11.98
CA VAL A 158 6.30 -5.15 12.99
C VAL A 158 6.97 -6.41 12.46
N ASP A 159 7.69 -7.12 13.32
CA ASP A 159 8.36 -8.38 12.96
C ASP A 159 7.47 -9.59 13.27
N GLY A 160 6.51 -9.41 14.18
CA GLY A 160 5.39 -10.32 14.43
C GLY A 160 4.06 -9.58 14.58
N LEU A 161 2.95 -10.26 14.28
CA LEU A 161 1.61 -9.68 14.43
C LEU A 161 1.21 -9.38 15.88
N ASN A 162 1.84 -10.05 16.84
CA ASN A 162 1.68 -9.81 18.29
C ASN A 162 2.27 -8.46 18.73
N GLU A 163 3.37 -8.02 18.12
CA GLU A 163 4.00 -6.72 18.39
C GLU A 163 3.10 -5.55 17.97
N ALA A 164 2.21 -5.79 17.00
CA ALA A 164 1.23 -4.82 16.57
C ALA A 164 0.31 -4.38 17.72
N THR A 165 -0.08 -5.29 18.62
CA THR A 165 -1.02 -4.99 19.71
C THR A 165 -0.38 -4.22 20.87
N THR A 166 0.90 -4.45 21.16
CA THR A 166 1.58 -3.87 22.35
C THR A 166 2.21 -2.52 22.05
N THR A 167 2.69 -2.30 20.82
CA THR A 167 3.46 -1.09 20.45
C THR A 167 2.57 0.06 19.96
N MET A 168 1.29 -0.20 19.64
CA MET A 168 0.30 0.81 19.20
C MET A 168 -0.41 1.53 20.35
N ASN A 169 -0.26 1.05 21.58
CA ASN A 169 -1.11 1.46 22.72
C ASN A 169 -0.48 2.56 23.60
N VAL A 170 0.66 3.13 23.20
CA VAL A 170 1.39 4.09 24.06
C VAL A 170 1.13 5.55 23.68
N ASP A 171 0.83 5.89 22.41
CA ASP A 171 0.78 7.33 22.02
C ASP A 171 -0.32 7.74 21.01
N ASN A 172 -1.29 6.89 20.63
CA ASN A 172 -2.19 7.16 19.46
C ASN A 172 -1.43 7.43 18.14
N GLU A 173 -0.12 7.22 18.13
CA GLU A 173 0.76 7.22 16.99
C GLU A 173 1.00 5.78 16.58
N MET A 174 1.18 5.51 15.28
CA MET A 174 1.62 4.18 14.85
C MET A 174 2.96 3.85 15.56
N PRO A 175 3.24 2.58 15.92
CA PRO A 175 4.44 2.13 16.61
C PRO A 175 5.70 2.83 16.13
N SER A 176 6.53 3.26 17.08
CA SER A 176 7.65 4.19 16.92
C SER A 176 8.28 4.21 15.52
N MET A 177 8.13 5.36 14.88
CA MET A 177 8.83 5.80 13.67
C MET A 177 10.33 6.04 13.93
N VAL A 178 11.08 5.01 14.33
CA VAL A 178 12.55 5.07 14.35
C VAL A 178 13.04 4.35 13.08
N GLY A 179 13.27 5.14 12.02
CA GLY A 179 13.75 4.67 10.71
C GLY A 179 12.81 4.97 9.53
N ALA A 180 11.60 5.46 9.77
CA ALA A 180 10.66 5.85 8.73
C ALA A 180 11.06 7.17 8.05
N ARG A 181 11.93 7.13 7.04
CA ARG A 181 12.12 8.28 6.14
C ARG A 181 12.08 7.98 4.65
N GLU A 182 12.28 6.75 4.20
CA GLU A 182 12.24 6.44 2.77
C GLU A 182 11.10 5.48 2.43
N ASN A 183 10.14 5.98 1.63
CA ASN A 183 9.16 5.18 0.90
C ASN A 183 8.05 4.48 1.74
N SER A 184 7.46 5.14 2.75
CA SER A 184 6.27 4.60 3.45
C SER A 184 4.95 4.98 2.74
N PRO A 185 4.13 4.02 2.29
CA PRO A 185 2.87 4.30 1.57
C PRO A 185 1.89 5.16 2.36
N PHE A 186 1.40 6.30 1.89
CA PHE A 186 0.49 7.18 2.69
C PHE A 186 1.11 7.83 3.95
N GLY A 187 2.42 7.68 4.20
CA GLY A 187 3.11 8.24 5.37
C GLY A 187 2.45 7.80 6.69
N ASN A 188 2.14 8.76 7.57
CA ASN A 188 1.62 8.49 8.91
C ASN A 188 0.09 8.62 9.01
N LYS A 189 -0.63 8.61 7.88
CA LYS A 189 -2.07 8.90 7.86
C LYS A 189 -2.94 7.65 7.90
N ALA A 190 -2.54 6.62 7.18
CA ALA A 190 -3.32 5.41 7.01
C ALA A 190 -2.44 4.24 6.58
N LEU A 191 -2.97 3.04 6.76
CA LEU A 191 -2.43 1.81 6.20
C LEU A 191 -3.57 0.99 5.61
N VAL A 192 -3.23 0.12 4.66
CA VAL A 192 -4.17 -0.85 4.12
C VAL A 192 -3.77 -2.23 4.60
N VAL A 193 -4.74 -2.99 5.07
CA VAL A 193 -4.60 -4.40 5.44
C VAL A 193 -5.57 -5.24 4.60
N THR A 194 -5.14 -6.42 4.19
CA THR A 194 -5.95 -7.46 3.58
C THR A 194 -5.85 -8.69 4.46
N PHE A 195 -6.99 -9.17 4.92
CA PHE A 195 -7.10 -10.31 5.81
C PHE A 195 -7.20 -11.61 5.01
N LYS A 196 -6.80 -12.71 5.63
CA LYS A 196 -7.19 -14.06 5.21
C LYS A 196 -8.72 -14.11 5.14
N GLY A 197 -9.28 -14.53 4.01
CA GLY A 197 -10.70 -14.38 3.67
C GLY A 197 -10.99 -13.26 2.66
N GLY A 198 -9.98 -12.48 2.26
CA GLY A 198 -10.05 -11.53 1.13
C GLY A 198 -10.66 -10.17 1.46
N ALA A 199 -11.12 -9.95 2.69
CA ALA A 199 -11.52 -8.62 3.14
C ALA A 199 -10.30 -7.70 3.16
N SER A 200 -10.42 -6.49 2.61
CA SER A 200 -9.41 -5.44 2.73
C SER A 200 -10.02 -4.22 3.39
N LEU A 201 -9.23 -3.57 4.26
CA LEU A 201 -9.63 -2.44 5.07
C LEU A 201 -8.52 -1.38 5.06
N ALA A 202 -8.91 -0.11 4.87
CA ALA A 202 -8.05 1.02 5.14
C ALA A 202 -8.23 1.44 6.60
N LEU A 203 -7.15 1.35 7.37
CA LEU A 203 -7.11 1.76 8.78
C LEU A 203 -6.39 3.10 8.87
N ARG A 204 -7.02 4.09 9.51
CA ARG A 204 -6.33 5.31 9.91
C ARG A 204 -5.47 5.01 11.12
N THR A 205 -4.42 5.79 11.33
CA THR A 205 -3.46 5.64 12.44
C THR A 205 -4.11 5.35 13.80
N ARG A 206 -5.16 6.10 14.16
CA ARG A 206 -5.90 5.91 15.41
C ARG A 206 -6.68 4.60 15.51
N ASP A 207 -7.09 4.04 14.38
CA ASP A 207 -7.96 2.87 14.29
C ASP A 207 -7.12 1.56 14.16
N VAL A 208 -5.79 1.67 14.00
CA VAL A 208 -4.91 0.52 13.76
C VAL A 208 -4.84 -0.39 15.00
N ALA A 209 -4.64 0.17 16.19
CA ALA A 209 -4.46 -0.58 17.43
C ALA A 209 -5.57 -1.61 17.69
N GLU A 210 -6.82 -1.20 17.46
CA GLU A 210 -7.99 -2.02 17.77
C GLU A 210 -8.37 -2.99 16.64
N ASN A 211 -8.09 -2.62 15.38
CA ASN A 211 -8.65 -3.31 14.21
C ASN A 211 -7.63 -4.07 13.38
N PHE A 212 -6.32 -3.85 13.59
CA PHE A 212 -5.29 -4.51 12.79
C PHE A 212 -5.19 -6.00 13.11
N ASN A 213 -5.00 -6.39 14.37
CA ASN A 213 -4.86 -7.80 14.77
C ASN A 213 -5.85 -8.17 15.89
N LYS A 214 -7.14 -8.00 15.61
CA LYS A 214 -8.20 -8.25 16.59
C LYS A 214 -8.26 -9.69 17.10
N LEU A 215 -7.80 -10.64 16.28
CA LEU A 215 -7.78 -12.06 16.63
C LEU A 215 -6.56 -12.48 17.44
N GLY A 216 -5.60 -11.58 17.67
CA GLY A 216 -4.40 -11.89 18.46
C GLY A 216 -3.49 -12.92 17.79
N ALA A 217 -3.43 -12.94 16.45
CA ALA A 217 -2.54 -13.83 15.72
C ALA A 217 -1.07 -13.54 16.08
N THR A 218 -0.25 -14.59 16.16
CA THR A 218 1.16 -14.52 16.56
C THR A 218 2.12 -14.79 15.40
N ASN A 219 1.60 -14.87 14.17
CA ASN A 219 2.39 -15.12 12.98
C ASN A 219 3.49 -14.06 12.80
N GLU A 220 4.62 -14.51 12.27
CA GLU A 220 5.71 -13.63 11.88
C GLU A 220 5.37 -12.83 10.63
N VAL A 221 6.04 -11.69 10.47
CA VAL A 221 5.87 -10.78 9.33
C VAL A 221 7.16 -10.75 8.51
N ILE A 222 6.99 -10.79 7.19
CA ILE A 222 8.04 -10.60 6.20
C ILE A 222 7.89 -9.21 5.59
N ARG A 223 8.93 -8.40 5.74
CA ARG A 223 8.98 -7.00 5.28
C ARG A 223 9.65 -6.89 3.89
N PRO A 224 9.49 -5.75 3.18
CA PRO A 224 10.15 -5.55 1.89
C PRO A 224 11.68 -5.65 1.92
N GLY A 225 12.32 -5.18 2.99
CA GLY A 225 13.76 -5.33 3.21
C GLY A 225 14.10 -6.66 3.89
N SER A 226 15.30 -7.17 3.64
CA SER A 226 15.82 -8.32 4.38
C SER A 226 15.97 -7.97 5.85
N THR A 227 15.51 -8.86 6.73
CA THR A 227 15.76 -8.80 8.18
C THR A 227 16.95 -9.66 8.60
N TYR A 228 17.61 -10.30 7.62
CA TYR A 228 18.87 -11.03 7.73
C TYR A 228 20.00 -10.27 7.05
#